data_AF-A0A538KSA4-F1
#
_entry.id   AF-A0A538KSA4-F1
#
_cell.length_a   1.000
_cell.length_b   1.000
_cell.length_c   1.000
_cell.angle_alpha   90.00
_cell.angle_beta   90.00
_cell.angle_gamma   90.00
#
_symmetry.space_group_name_H-M   'P 1'
#
loop_
_entity.id
_entity.type
_entity.pdbx_description
1 polymer ?
#
loop_
_entity_poly.entity_id
_entity_poly.type
_entity_poly.pdbx_seq_one_letter_code
_entity_poly.pdbx_strand_id
1 'polypeptide(L)'
;MRSVTLVAVAAVSMLLPVGSAAKAKATTSPPPTASLTTAPVAPRTSDAVTVTAADAPPVGDYTWGPDRTPLSGDLVRFTATGVDDPNDGAAAVSIAWDLDDDGTFETTGPAAETRFRSPGPHTVALQLVDPAGQSTVIRHTVTVANRAPVAAFDVAPAAPAPGQDITLTSRASDPDGGTMQLQQDWDLNDDGQFDDATGPVVHLSFAEGQHVVRLRVTDGDGGVAIAESTLVVAAPAQGAAASAANASSSALEPAQLGLLPMMPFPVVRLRGQVTRQGVVVDLLSVTAPAGSQIRLRCMGPGCPSAGRVVSLRSLRSLHHALRPGVILEVRVARPGSIGKLVRFTIGRGRPPVRFDGCVNGAGAPMECS
;
A
#
# COMPACT_ATOMS: atom_id res chain seq x y z
N MET A 1 36.60 -25.37 -19.70
CA MET A 1 36.55 -25.81 -21.11
C MET A 1 35.11 -25.76 -21.59
N ARG A 2 34.71 -24.65 -22.23
CA ARG A 2 33.48 -24.58 -23.03
C ARG A 2 33.73 -23.64 -24.21
N SER A 3 33.63 -24.21 -25.39
CA SER A 3 33.82 -23.58 -26.70
C SER A 3 32.76 -22.53 -26.98
N VAL A 4 33.17 -21.42 -27.58
CA VAL A 4 32.27 -20.44 -28.20
C VAL A 4 32.43 -20.55 -29.71
N THR A 5 31.32 -20.84 -30.36
CA THR A 5 31.16 -20.90 -31.82
C THR A 5 31.08 -19.49 -32.38
N LEU A 6 31.99 -19.11 -33.28
CA LEU A 6 31.88 -17.87 -34.07
C LEU A 6 31.07 -18.16 -35.35
N VAL A 7 30.00 -17.40 -35.56
CA VAL A 7 29.25 -17.34 -36.81
C VAL A 7 29.89 -16.27 -37.70
N ALA A 8 30.30 -16.66 -38.91
CA ALA A 8 30.82 -15.77 -39.93
C ALA A 8 29.67 -15.02 -40.64
N VAL A 9 29.84 -13.73 -40.88
CA VAL A 9 29.02 -12.97 -41.83
C VAL A 9 29.92 -12.47 -42.94
N ALA A 10 29.58 -12.87 -44.17
CA ALA A 10 30.29 -12.58 -45.40
C ALA A 10 30.08 -11.13 -45.85
N ALA A 11 31.17 -10.45 -46.26
CA ALA A 11 31.10 -9.16 -46.93
C ALA A 11 31.00 -9.37 -48.45
N VAL A 12 29.96 -8.81 -49.06
CA VAL A 12 29.72 -8.83 -50.51
C VAL A 12 30.59 -7.75 -51.18
N SER A 13 31.45 -8.19 -52.09
CA SER A 13 32.21 -7.34 -53.02
C SER A 13 31.32 -6.84 -54.16
N MET A 14 31.37 -5.54 -54.45
CA MET A 14 30.92 -4.98 -55.73
C MET A 14 32.08 -4.24 -56.41
N LEU A 15 32.34 -4.66 -57.66
CA LEU A 15 33.34 -4.14 -58.57
C LEU A 15 32.92 -2.79 -59.18
N LEU A 16 33.91 -1.92 -59.42
CA LEU A 16 33.86 -0.86 -60.43
C LEU A 16 35.01 -1.09 -61.44
N PRO A 17 34.79 -0.96 -62.76
CA PRO A 17 35.83 -1.16 -63.76
C PRO A 17 36.61 0.14 -64.01
N VAL A 18 37.95 0.06 -63.99
CA VAL A 18 38.84 1.14 -64.42
C VAL A 18 39.13 0.99 -65.91
N GLY A 19 38.96 2.09 -66.63
CA GLY A 19 39.10 2.21 -68.07
C GLY A 19 40.52 2.06 -68.61
N SER A 20 40.54 1.68 -69.87
CA SER A 20 41.68 1.39 -70.75
C SER A 20 42.67 2.55 -70.88
N ALA A 21 43.96 2.30 -70.64
CA ALA A 21 45.05 3.23 -70.92
C ALA A 21 45.77 2.83 -72.21
N ALA A 22 45.82 3.77 -73.15
CA ALA A 22 46.47 3.64 -74.45
C ALA A 22 48.00 3.56 -74.34
N LYS A 23 48.55 2.75 -75.23
CA LYS A 23 49.97 2.42 -75.42
C LYS A 23 50.72 3.62 -76.01
N ALA A 24 51.68 4.18 -75.27
CA ALA A 24 52.64 5.16 -75.80
C ALA A 24 54.07 4.63 -75.68
N LYS A 25 54.81 4.83 -76.77
CA LYS A 25 56.06 4.19 -77.17
C LYS A 25 57.26 4.77 -76.43
N ALA A 26 58.07 3.89 -75.84
CA ALA A 26 59.33 4.23 -75.18
C ALA A 26 60.35 4.80 -76.17
N THR A 27 60.97 5.92 -75.79
CA THR A 27 62.21 6.43 -76.41
C THR A 27 63.19 6.71 -75.28
N THR A 28 64.27 5.94 -75.23
CA THR A 28 65.31 5.91 -74.21
C THR A 28 66.33 7.04 -74.40
N SER A 29 66.56 7.83 -73.36
CA SER A 29 67.77 8.65 -73.17
C SER A 29 68.17 8.56 -71.68
N PRO A 30 69.46 8.33 -71.34
CA PRO A 30 69.87 8.18 -69.94
C PRO A 30 69.83 9.53 -69.21
N PRO A 31 69.36 9.59 -67.94
CA PRO A 31 69.38 10.81 -67.16
C PRO A 31 70.80 11.11 -66.63
N PRO A 32 71.15 12.39 -66.41
CA PRO A 32 72.43 12.75 -65.81
C PRO A 32 72.51 12.34 -64.33
N THR A 33 73.69 11.90 -63.91
CA THR A 33 74.03 11.56 -62.53
C THR A 33 73.96 12.82 -61.66
N ALA A 34 72.84 13.02 -60.96
CA ALA A 34 72.69 14.05 -59.95
C ALA A 34 73.02 13.48 -58.56
N SER A 35 74.09 13.98 -57.94
CA SER A 35 74.42 13.69 -56.55
C SER A 35 73.34 14.28 -55.64
N LEU A 36 72.53 13.41 -55.03
CA LEU A 36 71.52 13.79 -54.03
C LEU A 36 72.21 14.01 -52.68
N THR A 37 72.51 15.27 -52.35
CA THR A 37 72.73 15.67 -50.96
C THR A 37 71.37 15.68 -50.26
N THR A 38 71.09 14.67 -49.44
CA THR A 38 69.92 14.63 -48.56
C THR A 38 70.06 15.73 -47.49
N ALA A 39 69.36 16.84 -47.68
CA ALA A 39 69.04 17.74 -46.57
C ALA A 39 68.07 17.02 -45.60
N PRO A 40 68.17 17.21 -44.28
CA PRO A 40 67.23 16.63 -43.34
C PRO A 40 65.83 17.20 -43.62
N VAL A 41 64.91 16.33 -44.03
CA VAL A 41 63.48 16.67 -44.13
C VAL A 41 63.00 16.92 -42.70
N ALA A 42 62.65 18.17 -42.39
CA ALA A 42 62.00 18.51 -41.13
C ALA A 42 60.74 17.63 -40.97
N PRO A 43 60.45 17.10 -39.77
CA PRO A 43 59.26 16.30 -39.56
C PRO A 43 58.04 17.14 -39.97
N ARG A 44 57.30 16.68 -40.98
CA ARG A 44 55.98 17.24 -41.29
C ARG A 44 55.12 16.98 -40.06
N THR A 45 54.74 18.04 -39.36
CA THR A 45 53.64 18.01 -38.40
C THR A 45 52.40 17.57 -39.17
N SER A 46 51.99 16.32 -38.98
CA SER A 46 50.64 15.92 -39.32
C SER A 46 49.73 16.64 -38.34
N ASP A 47 49.02 17.67 -38.80
CA ASP A 47 47.92 18.24 -38.03
C ASP A 47 46.93 17.11 -37.76
N ALA A 48 46.86 16.67 -36.51
CA ALA A 48 45.85 15.74 -36.08
C ALA A 48 44.51 16.47 -36.15
N VAL A 49 43.73 16.21 -37.20
CA VAL A 49 42.32 16.59 -37.24
C VAL A 49 41.63 15.75 -36.17
N THR A 50 41.37 16.34 -35.01
CA THR A 50 40.49 15.74 -34.01
C THR A 50 39.08 15.73 -34.56
N VAL A 51 38.64 14.58 -35.05
CA VAL A 51 37.23 14.31 -35.31
C VAL A 51 36.58 14.13 -33.93
N THR A 52 36.03 15.21 -33.38
CA THR A 52 35.18 15.12 -32.19
C THR A 52 33.86 14.49 -32.61
N ALA A 53 33.51 13.35 -32.01
CA ALA A 53 32.20 12.75 -32.20
C ALA A 53 31.11 13.76 -31.81
N ALA A 54 30.01 13.77 -32.55
CA ALA A 54 28.85 14.58 -32.17
C ALA A 54 28.31 14.10 -30.81
N ASP A 55 27.80 15.05 -30.05
CA ASP A 55 27.21 14.80 -28.75
C ASP A 55 25.89 14.01 -28.86
N ALA A 56 25.69 13.01 -28.01
CA ALA A 56 24.55 12.10 -28.03
C ALA A 56 23.73 12.28 -26.74
N PRO A 57 22.38 12.16 -26.80
CA PRO A 57 21.56 12.36 -25.62
C PRO A 57 21.79 11.27 -24.56
N PRO A 58 21.51 11.58 -23.28
CA PRO A 58 21.67 10.63 -22.19
C PRO A 58 20.66 9.47 -22.32
N VAL A 59 21.03 8.31 -21.79
CA VAL A 59 20.20 7.11 -21.73
C VAL A 59 19.87 6.76 -20.28
N GLY A 60 18.76 6.05 -20.09
CA GLY A 60 18.37 5.55 -18.79
C GLY A 60 16.96 4.99 -18.79
N ASP A 61 16.51 4.58 -17.61
CA ASP A 61 15.17 4.10 -17.34
C ASP A 61 14.83 4.37 -15.87
N TYR A 62 13.69 3.89 -15.38
CA TYR A 62 13.38 3.89 -13.96
C TYR A 62 12.53 2.70 -13.55
N THR A 63 12.60 2.42 -12.25
CA THR A 63 11.74 1.45 -11.57
C THR A 63 10.89 2.18 -10.55
N TRP A 64 9.77 1.55 -10.15
CA TRP A 64 8.94 2.04 -9.06
C TRP A 64 8.58 0.95 -8.08
N GLY A 65 8.44 1.34 -6.82
CA GLY A 65 7.97 0.50 -5.72
C GLY A 65 6.67 1.04 -5.12
N PRO A 66 5.88 0.21 -4.42
CA PRO A 66 6.25 -1.10 -3.88
C PRO A 66 6.34 -2.24 -4.92
N ASP A 67 6.96 -3.37 -4.57
CA ASP A 67 7.07 -4.61 -5.40
C ASP A 67 5.73 -5.35 -5.61
N ARG A 68 4.63 -4.60 -5.64
CA ARG A 68 3.25 -5.04 -5.84
C ARG A 68 2.51 -3.93 -6.58
N THR A 69 1.35 -4.24 -7.16
CA THR A 69 0.43 -3.21 -7.66
C THR A 69 0.10 -2.21 -6.54
N PRO A 70 0.43 -0.91 -6.70
CA PRO A 70 0.08 0.10 -5.71
C PRO A 70 -1.44 0.21 -5.56
N LEU A 71 -1.92 0.41 -4.34
CA LEU A 71 -3.30 0.83 -4.12
C LEU A 71 -3.38 2.35 -4.19
N SER A 72 -4.54 2.88 -4.54
CA SER A 72 -4.88 4.29 -4.34
C SER A 72 -4.48 4.74 -2.93
N GLY A 73 -3.83 5.90 -2.86
CA GLY A 73 -3.26 6.49 -1.67
C GLY A 73 -1.97 5.86 -1.15
N ASP A 74 -1.45 4.76 -1.71
CA ASP A 74 -0.11 4.25 -1.36
C ASP A 74 0.98 5.26 -1.77
N LEU A 75 2.08 5.28 -1.03
CA LEU A 75 3.27 6.02 -1.42
C LEU A 75 4.02 5.21 -2.47
N VAL A 76 4.17 5.77 -3.66
CA VAL A 76 4.93 5.18 -4.77
C VAL A 76 6.27 5.89 -4.87
N ARG A 77 7.36 5.13 -4.88
CA ARG A 77 8.72 5.66 -5.03
C ARG A 77 9.30 5.24 -6.36
N PHE A 78 9.75 6.22 -7.14
CA PHE A 78 10.44 6.06 -8.40
C PHE A 78 11.94 6.18 -8.18
N THR A 79 12.73 5.42 -8.92
CA THR A 79 14.20 5.47 -8.87
C THR A 79 14.75 5.32 -10.26
N ALA A 80 15.52 6.32 -10.70
CA ALA A 80 16.21 6.28 -11.99
C ALA A 80 17.26 5.17 -11.99
N THR A 81 17.37 4.45 -13.09
CA THR A 81 18.23 3.28 -13.25
C THR A 81 18.94 3.33 -14.59
N GLY A 82 20.20 2.89 -14.64
CA GLY A 82 20.95 2.84 -15.90
C GLY A 82 21.20 4.21 -16.53
N VAL A 83 21.19 5.28 -15.73
CA VAL A 83 21.51 6.63 -16.20
C VAL A 83 22.96 6.65 -16.65
N ASP A 84 23.20 7.01 -17.90
CA ASP A 84 24.52 7.20 -18.47
C ASP A 84 24.47 8.18 -19.64
N ASP A 85 25.62 8.78 -19.94
CA ASP A 85 25.81 9.59 -21.13
C ASP A 85 27.08 9.13 -21.86
N PRO A 86 27.02 8.77 -23.17
CA PRO A 86 28.18 8.26 -23.88
C PRO A 86 29.36 9.23 -24.00
N ASN A 87 29.09 10.53 -23.92
CA ASN A 87 30.04 11.61 -24.15
C ASN A 87 30.55 12.21 -22.83
N ASP A 88 29.67 12.42 -21.85
CA ASP A 88 29.95 13.12 -20.59
C ASP A 88 29.95 12.22 -19.35
N GLY A 89 29.35 11.03 -19.46
CA GLY A 89 29.15 10.07 -18.38
C GLY A 89 28.01 10.41 -17.42
N ALA A 90 27.52 9.39 -16.71
CA ALA A 90 26.35 9.47 -15.82
C ALA A 90 26.31 10.64 -14.81
N ALA A 91 27.46 11.10 -14.31
CA ALA A 91 27.51 12.15 -13.28
C ALA A 91 27.17 13.56 -13.80
N ALA A 92 27.24 13.76 -15.13
CA ALA A 92 26.93 15.02 -15.78
C ALA A 92 25.43 15.17 -16.11
N VAL A 93 24.67 14.07 -16.04
CA VAL A 93 23.25 14.03 -16.40
C VAL A 93 22.39 14.62 -15.29
N SER A 94 21.59 15.62 -15.62
CA SER A 94 20.54 16.15 -14.75
C SER A 94 19.26 15.32 -14.87
N ILE A 95 18.56 15.15 -13.75
CA ILE A 95 17.39 14.26 -13.64
C ILE A 95 16.20 15.07 -13.11
N ALA A 96 15.09 15.03 -13.86
CA ALA A 96 13.82 15.62 -13.48
C ALA A 96 12.64 14.68 -13.77
N TRP A 97 11.52 14.87 -13.08
CA TRP A 97 10.35 13.99 -13.11
C TRP A 97 9.08 14.79 -13.30
N ASP A 98 8.23 14.28 -14.19
CA ASP A 98 6.81 14.63 -14.35
C ASP A 98 6.01 13.49 -13.71
N LEU A 99 5.36 13.75 -12.58
CA LEU A 99 4.69 12.70 -11.79
C LEU A 99 3.18 12.62 -12.04
N ASP A 100 2.61 13.58 -12.77
CA ASP A 100 1.17 13.72 -13.01
C ASP A 100 0.81 13.92 -14.49
N ASP A 101 1.78 13.82 -15.39
CA ASP A 101 1.64 13.87 -16.85
C ASP A 101 1.09 15.21 -17.36
N ASP A 102 1.42 16.30 -16.66
CA ASP A 102 1.02 17.66 -17.06
C ASP A 102 1.97 18.32 -18.07
N GLY A 103 3.09 17.65 -18.37
CA GLY A 103 4.12 18.08 -19.31
C GLY A 103 5.18 18.97 -18.70
N THR A 104 5.13 19.20 -17.38
CA THR A 104 6.13 19.95 -16.62
C THR A 104 6.94 18.98 -15.73
N PHE A 105 8.19 19.34 -15.39
CA PHE A 105 9.15 18.47 -14.69
C PHE A 105 9.63 19.12 -13.37
N GLU A 106 8.82 19.03 -12.32
CA GLU A 106 8.93 19.85 -11.11
C GLU A 106 9.82 19.19 -10.06
N THR A 107 9.94 17.86 -10.13
CA THR A 107 10.66 17.07 -9.13
C THR A 107 12.04 16.71 -9.67
N THR A 108 13.10 16.92 -8.91
CA THR A 108 14.48 16.68 -9.36
C THR A 108 15.21 15.65 -8.50
N GLY A 109 16.27 15.07 -9.07
CA GLY A 109 17.16 14.12 -8.38
C GLY A 109 16.92 12.65 -8.78
N PRO A 110 17.72 11.71 -8.24
CA PRO A 110 17.74 10.32 -8.70
C PRO A 110 16.50 9.49 -8.31
N ALA A 111 15.64 10.03 -7.46
CA ALA A 111 14.42 9.38 -7.01
C ALA A 111 13.33 10.43 -6.75
N ALA A 112 12.07 10.02 -6.94
CA ALA A 112 10.89 10.83 -6.69
C ALA A 112 9.82 10.01 -5.98
N GLU A 113 8.88 10.67 -5.29
CA GLU A 113 7.80 10.01 -4.58
C GLU A 113 6.46 10.72 -4.85
N THR A 114 5.39 9.96 -5.05
CA THR A 114 4.04 10.50 -5.21
C THR A 114 2.98 9.59 -4.60
N ARG A 115 1.74 10.08 -4.52
CA ARG A 115 0.54 9.32 -4.13
C ARG A 115 -0.57 9.54 -5.15
N PHE A 116 -0.89 8.50 -5.89
CA PHE A 116 -2.05 8.49 -6.78
C PHE A 116 -3.32 8.33 -5.96
N ARG A 117 -4.26 9.27 -6.07
CA ARG A 117 -5.51 9.24 -5.27
C ARG A 117 -6.62 8.44 -5.93
N SER A 118 -6.60 8.32 -7.24
CA SER A 118 -7.57 7.53 -8.01
C SER A 118 -6.95 6.21 -8.48
N PRO A 119 -7.74 5.14 -8.55
CA PRO A 119 -7.34 3.94 -9.28
C PRO A 119 -7.24 4.21 -10.78
N GLY A 120 -6.58 3.29 -11.49
CA GLY A 120 -6.40 3.34 -12.94
C GLY A 120 -4.95 3.59 -13.38
N PRO A 121 -4.74 3.83 -14.69
CA PRO A 121 -3.43 4.11 -15.24
C PRO A 121 -2.99 5.55 -14.94
N HIS A 122 -1.76 5.71 -14.47
CA HIS A 122 -1.08 7.00 -14.30
C HIS A 122 0.22 6.97 -15.08
N THR A 123 0.45 7.97 -15.94
CA THR A 123 1.74 8.11 -16.64
C THR A 123 2.69 8.88 -15.75
N VAL A 124 3.93 8.41 -15.66
CA VAL A 124 5.04 9.15 -15.06
C VAL A 124 6.08 9.34 -16.14
N ALA A 125 6.78 10.47 -16.15
CA ALA A 125 7.89 10.71 -17.04
C ALA A 125 9.18 11.05 -16.27
N LEU A 126 10.29 10.54 -16.77
CA LEU A 126 11.65 10.84 -16.35
C LEU A 126 12.33 11.61 -17.47
N GLN A 127 12.82 12.82 -17.20
CA GLN A 127 13.66 13.59 -18.10
C GLN A 127 15.11 13.51 -17.65
N LEU A 128 15.98 13.18 -18.61
CA LEU A 128 17.43 13.21 -18.49
C LEU A 128 17.95 14.30 -19.44
N VAL A 129 18.79 15.20 -18.95
CA VAL A 129 19.40 16.28 -19.77
C VAL A 129 20.89 16.36 -19.50
N ASP A 130 21.69 16.36 -20.55
CA ASP A 130 23.15 16.53 -20.49
C ASP A 130 23.57 18.02 -20.45
N PRO A 131 24.87 18.34 -20.24
CA PRO A 131 25.38 19.71 -20.25
C PRO A 131 25.32 20.42 -21.61
N ALA A 132 25.26 19.69 -22.73
CA ALA A 132 25.10 20.25 -24.07
C ALA A 132 23.64 20.61 -24.39
N GLY A 133 22.70 20.19 -23.54
CA GLY A 133 21.28 20.46 -23.62
C GLY A 133 20.48 19.41 -24.40
N GLN A 134 21.08 18.26 -24.78
CA GLN A 134 20.28 17.18 -25.34
C GLN A 134 19.51 16.48 -24.21
N SER A 135 18.36 15.90 -24.57
CA SER A 135 17.49 15.29 -23.57
C SER A 135 16.81 14.03 -24.07
N THR A 136 16.52 13.15 -23.11
CA THR A 136 15.70 11.96 -23.29
C THR A 136 14.57 11.99 -22.27
N VAL A 137 13.34 11.69 -22.71
CA VAL A 137 12.17 11.55 -21.84
C VAL A 137 11.67 10.10 -21.90
N ILE A 138 11.67 9.42 -20.75
CA ILE A 138 11.19 8.06 -20.58
C ILE A 138 9.82 8.11 -19.91
N ARG A 139 8.84 7.37 -20.42
CA ARG A 139 7.46 7.33 -19.89
C ARG A 139 7.05 5.90 -19.59
N HIS A 140 6.53 5.65 -18.39
CA HIS A 140 5.89 4.40 -18.00
C HIS A 140 4.51 4.63 -17.41
N THR A 141 3.62 3.68 -17.67
CA THR A 141 2.29 3.64 -17.05
C THR A 141 2.32 2.83 -15.77
N VAL A 142 2.02 3.50 -14.66
CA VAL A 142 1.79 2.88 -13.35
C VAL A 142 0.30 2.56 -13.23
N THR A 143 -0.04 1.27 -13.15
CA THR A 143 -1.43 0.86 -12.88
C THR A 143 -1.67 0.84 -11.37
N VAL A 144 -2.61 1.65 -10.90
CA VAL A 144 -3.01 1.77 -9.49
C VAL A 144 -4.33 1.05 -9.30
N ALA A 145 -4.40 0.15 -8.32
CA ALA A 145 -5.60 -0.60 -8.00
C ALA A 145 -6.47 0.16 -6.97
N ASN A 146 -7.79 -0.05 -7.06
CA ASN A 146 -8.75 0.53 -6.13
C ASN A 146 -8.56 -0.01 -4.71
N ARG A 147 -8.76 0.85 -3.72
CA ARG A 147 -8.79 0.47 -2.31
C ARG A 147 -10.24 0.38 -1.85
N ALA A 148 -10.69 -0.87 -1.67
CA ALA A 148 -12.04 -1.17 -1.21
C ALA A 148 -12.47 -0.33 0.02
N PRO A 149 -13.78 -0.01 0.13
CA PRO A 149 -14.28 0.84 1.18
C PRO A 149 -14.23 0.11 2.53
N VAL A 150 -14.56 0.83 3.60
CA VAL A 150 -14.73 0.29 4.93
C VAL A 150 -16.21 0.30 5.27
N ALA A 151 -16.81 -0.88 5.37
CA ALA A 151 -18.16 -1.05 5.88
C ALA A 151 -18.17 -1.06 7.42
N ALA A 152 -19.12 -0.33 8.00
CA ALA A 152 -19.41 -0.33 9.44
C ALA A 152 -20.81 0.28 9.65
N PHE A 153 -21.47 -0.06 10.74
CA PHE A 153 -22.71 0.58 11.16
C PHE A 153 -22.91 0.47 12.67
N ASP A 154 -23.75 1.35 13.21
CA ASP A 154 -24.21 1.33 14.60
C ASP A 154 -25.66 0.85 14.67
N VAL A 155 -26.02 0.28 15.82
CA VAL A 155 -27.38 -0.19 16.13
C VAL A 155 -27.90 0.60 17.34
N ALA A 156 -29.13 1.11 17.25
CA ALA A 156 -29.81 1.78 18.35
C ALA A 156 -31.27 1.30 18.46
N PRO A 157 -31.77 0.92 19.64
CA PRO A 157 -31.03 0.78 20.91
C PRO A 157 -30.07 -0.43 20.89
N ALA A 158 -29.10 -0.45 21.81
CA ALA A 158 -28.14 -1.55 21.92
C ALA A 158 -28.78 -2.88 22.39
N ALA A 159 -29.88 -2.80 23.13
CA ALA A 159 -30.66 -3.94 23.62
C ALA A 159 -32.14 -3.73 23.32
N PRO A 160 -32.59 -4.00 22.08
CA PRO A 160 -33.98 -3.80 21.67
C PRO A 160 -34.91 -4.83 22.30
N ALA A 161 -36.09 -4.37 22.73
CA ALA A 161 -37.19 -5.24 23.10
C ALA A 161 -37.91 -5.79 21.84
N PRO A 162 -38.65 -6.92 21.95
CA PRO A 162 -39.41 -7.45 20.84
C PRO A 162 -40.40 -6.41 20.28
N GLY A 163 -40.38 -6.21 18.96
CA GLY A 163 -41.21 -5.22 18.27
C GLY A 163 -40.80 -3.75 18.47
N GLN A 164 -39.70 -3.48 19.16
CA GLN A 164 -39.16 -2.12 19.29
C GLN A 164 -38.53 -1.67 17.96
N ASP A 165 -38.70 -0.38 17.62
CA ASP A 165 -37.97 0.23 16.49
C ASP A 165 -36.46 0.22 16.75
N ILE A 166 -35.72 -0.32 15.79
CA ILE A 166 -34.26 -0.39 15.74
C ILE A 166 -33.83 0.50 14.60
N THR A 167 -32.89 1.41 14.87
CA THR A 167 -32.21 2.21 13.86
C THR A 167 -30.82 1.64 13.60
N LEU A 168 -30.53 1.31 12.35
CA LEU A 168 -29.19 0.99 11.87
C LEU A 168 -28.63 2.23 11.17
N THR A 169 -27.46 2.71 11.63
CA THR A 169 -26.79 3.88 11.04
C THR A 169 -25.45 3.48 10.46
N SER A 170 -25.31 3.58 9.14
CA SER A 170 -24.06 3.33 8.45
C SER A 170 -22.98 4.32 8.89
N ARG A 171 -21.78 3.77 9.09
CA ARG A 171 -20.51 4.45 9.35
C ARG A 171 -19.50 4.13 8.25
N ALA A 172 -20.01 3.78 7.07
CA ALA A 172 -19.20 3.45 5.92
C ALA A 172 -18.27 4.61 5.53
N SER A 173 -17.07 4.29 5.06
CA SER A 173 -16.10 5.28 4.60
C SER A 173 -15.25 4.73 3.47
N ASP A 174 -14.83 5.62 2.59
CA ASP A 174 -13.92 5.28 1.49
C ASP A 174 -12.58 6.00 1.70
N PRO A 175 -11.45 5.28 1.79
CA PRO A 175 -10.13 5.89 1.86
C PRO A 175 -9.78 6.81 0.68
N ASP A 176 -10.40 6.62 -0.49
CA ASP A 176 -10.13 7.35 -1.73
C ASP A 176 -10.92 8.66 -1.83
N GLY A 177 -11.72 8.98 -0.80
CA GLY A 177 -12.32 10.30 -0.59
C GLY A 177 -13.72 10.48 -1.16
N GLY A 178 -14.35 9.40 -1.64
CA GLY A 178 -15.65 9.40 -2.33
C GLY A 178 -16.86 9.00 -1.49
N THR A 179 -16.96 9.32 -0.19
CA THR A 179 -18.10 8.87 0.66
C THR A 179 -19.49 9.21 0.11
N MET A 180 -19.61 10.23 -0.75
CA MET A 180 -20.85 10.60 -1.46
C MET A 180 -21.27 9.63 -2.58
N GLN A 181 -20.45 8.63 -2.90
CA GLN A 181 -20.66 7.65 -3.97
C GLN A 181 -20.79 6.20 -3.44
N LEU A 182 -20.84 6.00 -2.12
CA LEU A 182 -20.97 4.66 -1.55
C LEU A 182 -22.42 4.15 -1.69
N GLN A 183 -22.60 3.11 -2.51
CA GLN A 183 -23.82 2.33 -2.52
C GLN A 183 -23.87 1.47 -1.25
N GLN A 184 -25.03 1.47 -0.58
CA GLN A 184 -25.25 0.84 0.71
C GLN A 184 -26.50 0.00 0.63
N ASP A 185 -26.32 -1.32 0.64
CA ASP A 185 -27.38 -2.30 0.54
C ASP A 185 -27.36 -3.18 1.81
N TRP A 186 -28.54 -3.50 2.33
CA TRP A 186 -28.70 -4.21 3.60
C TRP A 186 -29.31 -5.60 3.39
N ASP A 187 -28.78 -6.56 4.14
CA ASP A 187 -29.36 -7.87 4.42
C ASP A 187 -29.84 -7.81 5.88
N LEU A 188 -31.15 -7.77 6.09
CA LEU A 188 -31.79 -7.65 7.39
C LEU A 188 -32.39 -8.97 7.86
N ASN A 189 -32.36 -10.01 7.03
CA ASN A 189 -33.10 -11.25 7.25
C ASN A 189 -32.21 -12.52 7.24
N ASP A 190 -30.90 -12.37 7.05
CA ASP A 190 -29.88 -13.43 7.02
C ASP A 190 -30.02 -14.44 5.87
N ASP A 191 -30.64 -14.06 4.75
CA ASP A 191 -30.73 -14.90 3.55
C ASP A 191 -29.52 -14.78 2.60
N GLY A 192 -28.61 -13.83 2.90
CA GLY A 192 -27.41 -13.56 2.12
C GLY A 192 -27.64 -12.69 0.88
N GLN A 193 -28.85 -12.18 0.68
CA GLN A 193 -29.20 -11.18 -0.32
C GLN A 193 -29.24 -9.79 0.33
N PHE A 194 -28.75 -8.80 -0.41
CA PHE A 194 -28.68 -7.42 0.07
C PHE A 194 -29.73 -6.58 -0.67
N ASP A 195 -31.00 -6.92 -0.47
CA ASP A 195 -32.15 -6.33 -1.16
C ASP A 195 -33.26 -5.88 -0.19
N ASP A 196 -33.05 -5.98 1.12
CA ASP A 196 -34.04 -5.61 2.14
C ASP A 196 -34.17 -4.10 2.33
N ALA A 197 -33.05 -3.36 2.25
CA ALA A 197 -33.05 -1.90 2.38
C ALA A 197 -31.81 -1.27 1.73
N THR A 198 -31.89 0.04 1.49
CA THR A 198 -30.79 0.84 0.92
C THR A 198 -30.58 2.13 1.70
N GLY A 199 -29.35 2.65 1.68
CA GLY A 199 -29.00 3.96 2.20
C GLY A 199 -28.36 3.95 3.59
N PRO A 200 -28.02 5.15 4.11
CA PRO A 200 -27.17 5.27 5.30
C PRO A 200 -27.90 5.07 6.62
N VAL A 201 -29.23 5.10 6.64
CA VAL A 201 -30.05 4.89 7.84
C VAL A 201 -31.22 3.98 7.48
N VAL A 202 -31.42 2.93 8.27
CA VAL A 202 -32.51 1.96 8.10
C VAL A 202 -33.23 1.77 9.43
N HIS A 203 -34.54 1.63 9.37
CA HIS A 203 -35.40 1.34 10.52
C HIS A 203 -36.03 -0.04 10.34
N LEU A 204 -36.04 -0.85 11.41
CA LEU A 204 -36.62 -2.18 11.42
C LEU A 204 -37.06 -2.57 12.83
N SER A 205 -37.74 -3.72 12.95
CA SER A 205 -38.05 -4.33 14.22
C SER A 205 -38.00 -5.85 14.09
N PHE A 206 -37.73 -6.52 15.20
CA PHE A 206 -37.59 -7.96 15.24
C PHE A 206 -38.45 -8.57 16.34
N ALA A 207 -38.82 -9.83 16.16
CA ALA A 207 -39.32 -10.67 17.24
C ALA A 207 -38.18 -11.01 18.23
N GLU A 208 -38.54 -11.54 19.39
CA GLU A 208 -37.56 -12.08 20.33
C GLU A 208 -36.68 -13.13 19.65
N GLY A 209 -35.36 -13.04 19.86
CA GLY A 209 -34.39 -13.94 19.27
C GLY A 209 -33.07 -13.27 18.88
N GLN A 210 -32.21 -14.06 18.25
CA GLN A 210 -30.98 -13.56 17.64
C GLN A 210 -31.21 -13.34 16.15
N HIS A 211 -30.82 -12.18 15.65
CA HIS A 211 -30.98 -11.77 14.26
C HIS A 211 -29.63 -11.28 13.73
N VAL A 212 -29.21 -11.78 12.57
CA VAL A 212 -27.99 -11.32 11.91
C VAL A 212 -28.38 -10.28 10.88
N VAL A 213 -27.73 -9.12 10.90
CA VAL A 213 -27.88 -8.10 9.86
C VAL A 213 -26.53 -7.76 9.26
N ARG A 214 -26.51 -7.50 7.96
CA ARG A 214 -25.31 -7.15 7.21
C ARG A 214 -25.54 -5.88 6.39
N LEU A 215 -24.47 -5.11 6.26
CA LEU A 215 -24.38 -3.97 5.37
C LEU A 215 -23.31 -4.26 4.33
N ARG A 216 -23.69 -4.29 3.05
CA ARG A 216 -22.76 -4.27 1.92
C ARG A 216 -22.57 -2.83 1.46
N VAL A 217 -21.32 -2.42 1.37
CA VAL A 217 -20.89 -1.12 0.87
C VAL A 217 -20.09 -1.34 -0.39
N THR A 218 -20.48 -0.67 -1.47
CA THR A 218 -19.78 -0.68 -2.76
C THR A 218 -19.35 0.74 -3.12
N ASP A 219 -18.09 0.92 -3.49
CA ASP A 219 -17.58 2.20 -3.99
C ASP A 219 -17.81 2.38 -5.50
N GLY A 220 -17.53 3.59 -6.01
CA GLY A 220 -17.71 3.93 -7.43
C GLY A 220 -16.74 3.22 -8.38
N ASP A 221 -15.67 2.64 -7.85
CA ASP A 221 -14.62 1.91 -8.57
C ASP A 221 -14.79 0.38 -8.44
N GLY A 222 -15.92 -0.08 -7.90
CA GLY A 222 -16.32 -1.48 -7.77
C GLY A 222 -15.74 -2.23 -6.56
N GLY A 223 -15.07 -1.53 -5.64
CA GLY A 223 -14.61 -2.10 -4.38
C GLY A 223 -15.77 -2.40 -3.45
N VAL A 224 -15.74 -3.55 -2.76
CA VAL A 224 -16.84 -4.02 -1.90
C VAL A 224 -16.32 -4.34 -0.50
N ALA A 225 -17.09 -3.95 0.51
CA ALA A 225 -16.90 -4.37 1.90
C ALA A 225 -18.23 -4.74 2.56
N ILE A 226 -18.20 -5.70 3.48
CA ILE A 226 -19.37 -6.14 4.23
C ILE A 226 -19.09 -5.98 5.73
N ALA A 227 -20.04 -5.39 6.44
CA ALA A 227 -20.11 -5.39 7.89
C ALA A 227 -21.27 -6.29 8.34
N GLU A 228 -21.08 -7.01 9.45
CA GLU A 228 -22.08 -7.90 10.04
C GLU A 228 -22.24 -7.58 11.53
N SER A 229 -23.46 -7.68 12.04
CA SER A 229 -23.76 -7.59 13.47
C SER A 229 -24.84 -8.60 13.84
N THR A 230 -24.70 -9.23 14.99
CA THR A 230 -25.75 -10.08 15.60
C THR A 230 -26.49 -9.28 16.65
N LEU A 231 -27.78 -9.05 16.44
CA LEU A 231 -28.67 -8.37 17.37
C LEU A 231 -29.37 -9.41 18.25
N VAL A 232 -29.34 -9.20 19.56
CA VAL A 232 -30.12 -10.00 20.52
C VAL A 232 -31.32 -9.17 20.94
N VAL A 233 -32.51 -9.62 20.56
CA VAL A 233 -33.77 -8.99 20.89
C VAL A 233 -34.41 -9.82 22.00
N ALA A 234 -34.60 -9.21 23.17
CA ALA A 234 -35.09 -9.91 24.35
C ALA A 234 -36.04 -9.01 25.15
N ALA A 235 -37.05 -9.60 25.77
CA ALA A 235 -37.91 -8.86 26.67
C ALA A 235 -37.07 -8.27 27.83
N PRO A 236 -37.35 -7.03 28.28
CA PRO A 236 -36.69 -6.48 29.45
C PRO A 236 -36.94 -7.41 30.65
N ALA A 237 -35.88 -7.72 31.40
CA ALA A 237 -35.98 -8.59 32.57
C ALA A 237 -37.02 -8.03 33.55
N GLN A 238 -38.17 -8.69 33.66
CA GLN A 238 -39.20 -8.32 34.63
C GLN A 238 -38.73 -8.75 36.02
N GLY A 239 -38.08 -7.83 36.75
CA GLY A 239 -37.52 -8.17 38.07
C GLY A 239 -36.90 -7.01 38.84
N ALA A 240 -37.58 -5.86 38.96
CA ALA A 240 -37.21 -4.81 39.92
C ALA A 240 -38.37 -3.85 40.30
N ALA A 241 -39.61 -4.34 40.36
CA ALA A 241 -40.74 -3.51 40.81
C ALA A 241 -41.75 -4.32 41.64
N ALA A 242 -41.36 -4.70 42.86
CA ALA A 242 -42.28 -4.93 43.99
C ALA A 242 -41.48 -5.20 45.29
N SER A 243 -41.17 -4.15 46.06
CA SER A 243 -41.30 -4.10 47.53
C SER A 243 -40.66 -2.81 48.04
N ALA A 244 -41.45 -1.73 48.11
CA ALA A 244 -41.10 -0.55 48.87
C ALA A 244 -42.04 -0.47 50.08
N ALA A 245 -41.79 -1.34 51.06
CA ALA A 245 -42.26 -1.14 52.42
C ALA A 245 -41.28 -1.78 53.40
N ASN A 246 -40.57 -0.89 54.10
CA ASN A 246 -40.02 -1.02 55.44
C ASN A 246 -38.49 -1.23 55.62
N ALA A 247 -37.94 -0.28 56.38
CA ALA A 247 -36.76 -0.31 57.26
C ALA A 247 -35.32 -0.31 56.68
N SER A 248 -34.80 0.91 56.55
CA SER A 248 -33.62 1.45 57.27
C SER A 248 -32.29 0.67 57.36
N SER A 249 -31.26 1.35 56.83
CA SER A 249 -29.87 1.42 57.33
C SER A 249 -28.97 0.18 57.19
N SER A 250 -28.16 0.16 56.13
CA SER A 250 -26.73 -0.17 56.22
C SER A 250 -26.00 0.24 54.93
N ALA A 251 -24.93 1.01 55.11
CA ALA A 251 -23.77 1.24 54.24
C ALA A 251 -24.00 1.38 52.72
N LEU A 252 -23.79 2.60 52.22
CA LEU A 252 -23.53 2.90 50.82
C LEU A 252 -22.27 2.16 50.34
N GLU A 253 -22.44 1.08 49.59
CA GLU A 253 -21.40 0.53 48.70
C GLU A 253 -21.78 0.92 47.25
N PRO A 254 -20.99 1.77 46.56
CA PRO A 254 -21.38 2.27 45.25
C PRO A 254 -20.89 1.32 44.16
N ALA A 255 -21.68 0.31 43.78
CA ALA A 255 -21.35 -0.53 42.62
C ALA A 255 -22.57 -1.26 42.03
N GLN A 256 -23.42 -0.56 41.26
CA GLN A 256 -24.28 -1.20 40.24
C GLN A 256 -24.97 -0.19 39.30
N LEU A 257 -24.26 0.85 38.86
CA LEU A 257 -24.59 1.42 37.55
C LEU A 257 -24.01 0.47 36.49
N GLY A 258 -24.86 -0.07 35.62
CA GLY A 258 -24.42 -0.84 34.46
C GLY A 258 -23.33 -0.08 33.72
N LEU A 259 -22.17 -0.73 33.52
CA LEU A 259 -21.07 -0.11 32.79
C LEU A 259 -21.54 0.12 31.35
N LEU A 260 -21.46 1.35 30.86
CA LEU A 260 -21.78 1.65 29.47
C LEU A 260 -20.60 1.28 28.55
N PRO A 261 -20.84 0.85 27.30
CA PRO A 261 -19.79 0.71 26.30
C PRO A 261 -19.00 2.01 26.13
N MET A 262 -17.69 1.90 25.96
CA MET A 262 -16.83 3.05 25.63
C MET A 262 -17.28 3.70 24.32
N MET A 263 -17.38 5.04 24.29
CA MET A 263 -17.74 5.81 23.10
C MET A 263 -16.63 6.78 22.66
N PRO A 264 -16.21 6.77 21.38
CA PRO A 264 -16.46 5.71 20.40
C PRO A 264 -15.90 4.35 20.83
N PHE A 265 -16.52 3.25 20.39
CA PHE A 265 -16.04 1.92 20.78
C PHE A 265 -14.66 1.65 20.16
N PRO A 266 -13.70 1.07 20.91
CA PRO A 266 -12.35 0.88 20.41
C PRO A 266 -12.28 0.05 19.11
N VAL A 267 -11.42 0.49 18.19
CA VAL A 267 -11.15 -0.23 16.93
C VAL A 267 -9.72 -0.77 16.98
N VAL A 268 -9.56 -2.07 16.75
CA VAL A 268 -8.25 -2.74 16.66
C VAL A 268 -8.09 -3.28 15.25
N ARG A 269 -7.01 -2.89 14.56
CA ARG A 269 -6.69 -3.35 13.19
C ARG A 269 -5.37 -4.07 13.17
N LEU A 270 -5.30 -5.19 12.47
CA LEU A 270 -4.07 -5.90 12.16
C LEU A 270 -3.94 -6.01 10.64
N ARG A 271 -2.84 -5.50 10.09
CA ARG A 271 -2.46 -5.61 8.68
C ARG A 271 -1.12 -6.34 8.61
N GLY A 272 -0.99 -7.24 7.65
CA GLY A 272 0.22 -8.01 7.43
C GLY A 272 0.08 -8.92 6.22
N GLN A 273 1.18 -9.58 5.87
CA GLN A 273 1.23 -10.56 4.79
C GLN A 273 1.19 -11.98 5.37
N VAL A 274 0.29 -12.80 4.84
CA VAL A 274 0.23 -14.24 5.14
C VAL A 274 1.37 -14.94 4.41
N THR A 275 2.16 -15.72 5.16
CA THR A 275 3.26 -16.52 4.60
C THR A 275 3.02 -18.00 4.90
N ARG A 276 3.77 -18.88 4.23
CA ARG A 276 3.77 -20.32 4.55
C ARG A 276 4.21 -20.60 5.99
N GLN A 277 4.94 -19.67 6.61
CA GLN A 277 5.51 -19.81 7.96
C GLN A 277 4.76 -18.99 9.02
N GLY A 278 3.61 -18.39 8.72
CA GLY A 278 2.84 -17.58 9.67
C GLY A 278 2.41 -16.26 9.05
N VAL A 279 2.53 -15.15 9.78
CA VAL A 279 2.12 -13.83 9.32
C VAL A 279 3.21 -12.81 9.61
N VAL A 280 3.65 -12.07 8.60
CA VAL A 280 4.47 -10.86 8.80
C VAL A 280 3.50 -9.74 9.07
N VAL A 281 3.46 -9.24 10.30
CA VAL A 281 2.64 -8.08 10.64
C VAL A 281 3.36 -6.84 10.12
N ASP A 282 2.62 -5.92 9.50
CA ASP A 282 3.12 -4.61 9.05
C ASP A 282 2.56 -3.48 9.95
N LEU A 283 1.34 -3.67 10.44
CA LEU A 283 0.64 -2.72 11.29
C LEU A 283 -0.27 -3.46 12.26
N LEU A 284 -0.14 -3.14 13.55
CA LEU A 284 -1.18 -3.37 14.53
C LEU A 284 -1.56 -2.00 15.07
N SER A 285 -2.78 -1.51 14.84
CA SER A 285 -3.22 -0.20 15.30
C SER A 285 -4.44 -0.30 16.19
N VAL A 286 -4.53 0.62 17.15
CA VAL A 286 -5.65 0.73 18.09
C VAL A 286 -6.12 2.17 18.10
N THR A 287 -7.38 2.39 17.75
CA THR A 287 -8.07 3.67 17.90
C THR A 287 -9.01 3.55 19.09
N ALA A 288 -8.80 4.36 20.12
CA ALA A 288 -9.59 4.34 21.34
C ALA A 288 -9.83 5.76 21.85
N PRO A 289 -10.90 6.02 22.62
CA PRO A 289 -11.15 7.36 23.15
C PRO A 289 -10.02 7.83 24.09
N ALA A 290 -9.92 9.13 24.35
CA ALA A 290 -8.86 9.72 25.19
C ALA A 290 -9.00 9.34 26.67
N GLY A 291 -7.97 8.74 27.28
CA GLY A 291 -8.03 8.19 28.66
C GLY A 291 -8.19 6.67 28.73
N SER A 292 -8.14 5.97 27.60
CA SER A 292 -8.18 4.50 27.53
C SER A 292 -6.80 3.90 27.82
N GLN A 293 -6.77 2.80 28.57
CA GLN A 293 -5.60 1.95 28.76
C GLN A 293 -5.62 0.83 27.71
N ILE A 294 -4.59 0.79 26.86
CA ILE A 294 -4.42 -0.26 25.85
C ILE A 294 -3.36 -1.23 26.36
N ARG A 295 -3.63 -2.53 26.39
CA ARG A 295 -2.67 -3.58 26.76
C ARG A 295 -2.58 -4.59 25.63
N LEU A 296 -1.42 -4.70 25.01
CA LEU A 296 -1.10 -5.77 24.05
C LEU A 296 -0.32 -6.88 24.76
N ARG A 297 -0.74 -8.13 24.61
CA ARG A 297 -0.03 -9.32 25.09
C ARG A 297 0.26 -10.26 23.92
N CYS A 298 1.52 -10.66 23.78
CA CYS A 298 1.97 -11.70 22.84
C CYS A 298 2.10 -13.02 23.60
N MET A 299 1.47 -14.09 23.12
CA MET A 299 1.56 -15.43 23.69
C MET A 299 1.94 -16.44 22.60
N GLY A 300 2.68 -17.50 22.97
CA GLY A 300 3.08 -18.56 22.04
C GLY A 300 4.51 -18.46 21.52
N PRO A 301 4.85 -19.22 20.46
CA PRO A 301 6.23 -19.41 20.00
C PRO A 301 6.90 -18.11 19.53
N GLY A 302 8.06 -17.78 20.09
CA GLY A 302 8.82 -16.58 19.72
C GLY A 302 8.33 -15.29 20.38
N CYS A 303 7.26 -15.32 21.18
CA CYS A 303 6.95 -14.22 22.09
C CYS A 303 7.95 -14.21 23.27
N PRO A 304 8.39 -13.04 23.77
CA PRO A 304 9.22 -12.96 24.96
C PRO A 304 8.50 -13.62 26.16
N SER A 305 9.25 -14.33 27.00
CA SER A 305 8.79 -15.28 28.03
C SER A 305 7.92 -14.69 29.16
N ALA A 306 7.55 -13.41 29.09
CA ALA A 306 6.62 -12.76 30.00
C ALA A 306 5.40 -12.12 29.30
N GLY A 307 5.22 -12.30 27.98
CA GLY A 307 4.16 -11.65 27.23
C GLY A 307 4.17 -10.14 27.44
N ARG A 308 5.14 -9.45 26.82
CA ARG A 308 5.39 -8.01 27.02
C ARG A 308 4.09 -7.21 26.89
N VAL A 309 3.58 -6.71 28.01
CA VAL A 309 2.45 -5.77 28.04
C VAL A 309 2.97 -4.39 27.69
N VAL A 310 2.60 -3.88 26.51
CA VAL A 310 2.92 -2.50 26.14
C VAL A 310 1.66 -1.65 26.26
N SER A 311 1.71 -0.65 27.13
CA SER A 311 0.70 0.42 27.19
C SER A 311 1.09 1.53 26.23
N LEU A 312 0.36 1.65 25.13
CA LEU A 312 0.71 2.57 24.03
C LEU A 312 -0.49 3.42 23.64
N ARG A 313 -0.28 4.71 23.40
CA ARG A 313 -1.25 5.61 22.75
C ARG A 313 -1.31 5.40 21.23
N SER A 314 -0.30 4.76 20.65
CA SER A 314 -0.21 4.38 19.22
C SER A 314 0.89 3.32 19.05
N LEU A 315 0.60 2.24 18.32
CA LEU A 315 1.56 1.24 17.87
C LEU A 315 2.04 1.65 16.47
N ARG A 316 3.33 1.99 16.34
CA ARG A 316 3.96 2.15 15.01
C ARG A 316 4.50 0.80 14.54
N SER A 317 4.48 0.61 13.22
CA SER A 317 4.79 -0.61 12.47
C SER A 317 5.82 -1.52 13.14
N LEU A 318 5.37 -2.71 13.54
CA LEU A 318 6.24 -3.83 13.86
C LEU A 318 6.34 -4.66 12.57
N HIS A 319 7.40 -4.54 11.77
CA HIS A 319 7.72 -5.53 10.73
C HIS A 319 8.24 -6.81 11.41
N HIS A 320 7.33 -7.58 12.00
CA HIS A 320 7.69 -8.78 12.76
C HIS A 320 6.95 -9.99 12.22
N ALA A 321 7.73 -11.01 11.87
CA ALA A 321 7.22 -12.32 11.51
C ALA A 321 6.73 -13.06 12.76
N LEU A 322 5.43 -13.38 12.78
CA LEU A 322 4.80 -14.18 13.82
C LEU A 322 4.60 -15.61 13.32
N ARG A 323 4.99 -16.57 14.14
CA ARG A 323 4.90 -18.00 13.85
C ARG A 323 3.47 -18.51 14.05
N PRO A 324 3.09 -19.66 13.44
CA PRO A 324 1.81 -20.28 13.69
C PRO A 324 1.72 -20.68 15.17
N GLY A 325 0.56 -20.45 15.79
CA GLY A 325 0.34 -20.65 17.22
C GLY A 325 0.65 -19.43 18.09
N VAL A 326 1.14 -18.32 17.51
CA VAL A 326 1.19 -17.03 18.21
C VAL A 326 -0.23 -16.49 18.39
N ILE A 327 -0.52 -15.94 19.58
CA ILE A 327 -1.76 -15.23 19.89
C ILE A 327 -1.40 -13.80 20.29
N LEU A 328 -1.94 -12.83 19.57
CA LEU A 328 -1.91 -11.42 19.97
C LEU A 328 -3.23 -11.07 20.64
N GLU A 329 -3.18 -10.67 21.90
CA GLU A 329 -4.34 -10.23 22.66
C GLU A 329 -4.24 -8.73 22.93
N VAL A 330 -5.22 -7.97 22.46
CA VAL A 330 -5.34 -6.52 22.68
C VAL A 330 -6.53 -6.28 23.61
N ARG A 331 -6.28 -5.60 24.73
CA ARG A 331 -7.32 -5.13 25.65
C ARG A 331 -7.33 -3.62 25.67
N VAL A 332 -8.51 -3.03 25.56
CA VAL A 332 -8.72 -1.59 25.66
C VAL A 332 -9.72 -1.35 26.77
N ALA A 333 -9.30 -0.74 27.86
CA ALA A 333 -10.12 -0.54 29.05
C ALA A 333 -10.14 0.91 29.51
N ARG A 334 -11.21 1.33 30.16
CA ARG A 334 -11.30 2.61 30.87
C ARG A 334 -12.18 2.46 32.11
N PRO A 335 -11.75 2.99 33.28
CA PRO A 335 -12.56 2.97 34.49
C PRO A 335 -13.98 3.47 34.23
N GLY A 336 -14.98 2.75 34.72
CA GLY A 336 -16.39 3.12 34.58
C GLY A 336 -17.03 2.79 33.21
N SER A 337 -16.37 2.03 32.33
CA SER A 337 -16.93 1.63 31.02
C SER A 337 -16.56 0.21 30.60
N ILE A 338 -17.38 -0.38 29.72
CA ILE A 338 -17.10 -1.65 29.04
C ILE A 338 -16.15 -1.37 27.87
N GLY A 339 -14.99 -1.99 27.93
CA GLY A 339 -13.94 -1.91 26.92
C GLY A 339 -13.93 -3.10 25.97
N LYS A 340 -12.89 -3.17 25.14
CA LYS A 340 -12.75 -4.18 24.07
C LYS A 340 -11.62 -5.17 24.33
N LEU A 341 -11.87 -6.43 24.05
CA LEU A 341 -10.88 -7.51 23.92
C LEU A 341 -10.83 -7.95 22.45
N VAL A 342 -9.65 -8.00 21.85
CA VAL A 342 -9.45 -8.60 20.52
C VAL A 342 -8.33 -9.61 20.59
N ARG A 343 -8.53 -10.80 20.04
CA ARG A 343 -7.49 -11.82 19.88
C ARG A 343 -7.26 -12.14 18.42
N PHE A 344 -6.01 -12.15 17.99
CA PHE A 344 -5.58 -12.65 16.69
C PHE A 344 -4.78 -13.93 16.89
N THR A 345 -5.28 -15.05 16.38
CA THR A 345 -4.58 -16.33 16.39
C THR A 345 -3.89 -16.56 15.06
N ILE A 346 -2.56 -16.61 15.08
CA ILE A 346 -1.75 -16.76 13.87
C ILE A 346 -1.78 -18.22 13.40
N GLY A 347 -2.33 -18.44 12.21
CA GLY A 347 -2.36 -19.74 11.55
C GLY A 347 -1.21 -19.95 10.56
N ARG A 348 -1.05 -21.18 10.08
CA ARG A 348 -0.11 -21.50 8.99
C ARG A 348 -0.81 -21.27 7.65
N GLY A 349 -0.23 -20.43 6.78
CA GLY A 349 -0.70 -20.24 5.40
C GLY A 349 -2.12 -19.70 5.26
N ARG A 350 -2.69 -19.15 6.33
CA ARG A 350 -4.04 -18.58 6.37
C ARG A 350 -4.05 -17.27 7.16
N PRO A 351 -4.98 -16.35 6.86
CA PRO A 351 -5.18 -15.15 7.66
C PRO A 351 -5.37 -15.45 9.16
N PRO A 352 -4.97 -14.54 10.07
CA PRO A 352 -5.23 -14.70 11.49
C PRO A 352 -6.72 -14.86 11.79
N VAL A 353 -7.06 -15.82 12.66
CA VAL A 353 -8.43 -15.93 13.18
C VAL A 353 -8.63 -14.84 14.21
N ARG A 354 -9.66 -14.02 14.03
CA ARG A 354 -10.01 -12.92 14.92
C ARG A 354 -11.13 -13.35 15.86
N PHE A 355 -11.02 -12.95 17.12
CA PHE A 355 -12.06 -13.04 18.15
C PHE A 355 -12.23 -11.67 18.79
N ASP A 356 -13.47 -11.24 18.98
CA ASP A 356 -13.83 -10.00 19.67
C ASP A 356 -14.61 -10.35 20.96
N GLY A 357 -14.34 -9.62 22.04
CA GLY A 357 -15.03 -9.75 23.32
C GLY A 357 -14.91 -8.46 24.14
N CYS A 358 -15.28 -8.53 25.42
CA CYS A 358 -15.35 -7.35 26.28
C CYS A 358 -14.37 -7.41 27.45
N VAL A 359 -14.00 -6.24 27.97
CA VAL A 359 -13.27 -6.11 29.23
C VAL A 359 -13.97 -5.12 30.15
N ASN A 360 -13.87 -5.33 31.46
CA ASN A 360 -14.34 -4.34 32.43
C ASN A 360 -13.40 -3.12 32.50
N GLY A 361 -13.76 -2.11 33.29
CA GLY A 361 -12.96 -0.89 33.42
C GLY A 361 -11.54 -1.08 33.98
N ALA A 362 -11.23 -2.23 34.58
CA ALA A 362 -9.90 -2.62 35.03
C ALA A 362 -9.10 -3.41 33.97
N GLY A 363 -9.71 -3.78 32.84
CA GLY A 363 -9.10 -4.55 31.76
C GLY A 363 -9.12 -6.07 31.96
N ALA A 364 -9.96 -6.58 32.87
CA ALA A 364 -10.23 -8.01 32.99
C ALA A 364 -11.30 -8.44 31.96
N PRO A 365 -11.15 -9.59 31.30
CA PRO A 365 -12.17 -10.10 30.38
C PRO A 365 -13.50 -10.28 31.09
N MET A 366 -14.59 -9.97 30.38
CA MET A 366 -15.95 -10.18 30.83
C MET A 366 -16.82 -10.58 29.65
N GLU A 367 -17.98 -11.16 29.92
CA GLU A 367 -19.03 -11.33 28.92
C GLU A 367 -19.49 -9.96 28.42
N CYS A 368 -19.78 -9.86 27.12
CA CYS A 368 -20.36 -8.66 26.56
C CYS A 368 -21.85 -8.63 26.95
N SER A 369 -22.20 -7.73 27.87
CA SER A 369 -23.56 -7.53 28.37
C SER A 369 -24.31 -6.45 27.60
#